data_AF-A0A662QF70-F1
#
_entry.id   AF-A0A662QF70-F1
#
_cell.length_a   1.000
_cell.length_b   1.000
_cell.length_c   1.000
_cell.angle_alpha   90.00
_cell.angle_beta   90.00
_cell.angle_gamma   90.00
#
_symmetry.space_group_name_H-M   'P 1'
#
loop_
_entity.id
_entity.type
_entity.pdbx_description
1 polymer ?
#
loop_
_entity_poly.entity_id
_entity_poly.type
_entity_poly.pdbx_seq_one_letter_code
_entity_poly.pdbx_strand_id
1 'polypeptide(L)'
;MTLIFDILSMLESNGFIQGLKGSRPTIYIALPPSHTLKPLKDSIVKDLEDALSDLEQLYLRNSSSQRCNVWLFRGLRAYGTALRLIDEAKENVLVRVVYLPHDILENLWSKLRKVKADGIDVYLILDARILSTSMPKEMITKIVKEFNAKVLNSLIPLNGLVLDFKQALLLYASPTLPKNPFAFLIEDIGGLGQLIKKHIMDLM
;
A
#
# COMPACT_ATOMS: atom_id res chain seq x y z
N MET A 1 37.94 -33.27 17.39
CA MET A 1 36.53 -32.98 17.09
C MET A 1 36.52 -32.34 15.71
N THR A 2 35.87 -32.95 14.72
CA THR A 2 35.87 -32.44 13.33
C THR A 2 34.59 -31.63 13.09
N LEU A 3 34.72 -30.52 12.35
CA LEU A 3 33.66 -29.57 11.98
C LEU A 3 32.32 -30.22 11.57
N ILE A 4 32.38 -31.41 10.96
CA ILE A 4 31.22 -32.19 10.53
C ILE A 4 30.34 -32.61 11.72
N PHE A 5 30.92 -33.07 12.83
CA PHE A 5 30.12 -33.47 14.00
C PHE A 5 29.50 -32.27 14.70
N ASP A 6 30.17 -31.12 14.70
CA ASP A 6 29.63 -29.87 15.27
C ASP A 6 28.44 -29.38 14.44
N ILE A 7 28.54 -29.43 13.10
CA ILE A 7 27.43 -29.10 12.20
C ILE A 7 26.27 -30.06 12.40
N LEU A 8 26.52 -31.38 12.50
CA LEU A 8 25.46 -32.36 12.72
C LEU A 8 24.78 -32.15 14.08
N SER A 9 25.55 -31.87 15.13
CA SER A 9 25.00 -31.56 16.46
C SER A 9 24.15 -30.29 16.44
N MET A 10 24.57 -29.25 15.72
CA MET A 10 23.81 -28.01 15.58
C MET A 10 22.52 -28.21 14.76
N LEU A 11 22.58 -29.00 13.69
CA LEU A 11 21.41 -29.31 12.89
C LEU A 11 20.40 -30.16 13.67
N GLU A 12 20.88 -31.07 14.51
CA GLU A 12 20.02 -31.88 15.38
C GLU A 12 19.41 -31.03 16.51
N SER A 13 20.19 -30.16 17.16
CA SER A 13 19.68 -29.26 18.22
C SER A 13 18.63 -28.29 17.71
N ASN A 14 18.78 -27.84 16.46
CA ASN A 14 17.80 -26.97 15.79
C ASN A 14 16.65 -27.74 15.13
N GLY A 15 16.59 -29.07 15.30
CA GLY A 15 15.49 -29.91 14.82
C GLY A 15 15.43 -30.06 13.30
N PHE A 16 16.55 -29.89 12.58
CA PHE A 16 16.62 -30.10 11.12
C PHE A 16 16.91 -31.55 10.74
N ILE A 17 17.65 -32.26 11.59
CA ILE A 17 17.97 -33.67 11.41
C ILE A 17 17.67 -34.43 12.69
N GLN A 18 17.57 -35.76 12.59
CA GLN A 18 17.39 -36.65 13.73
C GLN A 18 18.37 -37.82 13.64
N GLY A 19 19.10 -38.09 14.73
CA GLY A 19 19.91 -39.29 14.88
C GLY A 19 19.05 -40.53 15.17
N LEU A 20 19.27 -41.61 14.41
CA LEU A 20 18.61 -42.89 14.61
C LEU A 20 19.20 -43.62 15.83
N LYS A 21 18.41 -43.70 16.91
CA LYS A 21 18.80 -44.41 18.14
C LYS A 21 19.09 -45.88 17.85
N GLY A 22 20.19 -46.39 18.40
CA GLY A 22 20.61 -47.81 18.27
C GLY A 22 21.53 -48.12 17.09
N SER A 23 21.82 -47.16 16.22
CA SER A 23 22.82 -47.31 15.15
C SER A 23 24.24 -46.99 15.64
N ARG A 24 25.21 -47.86 15.36
CA ARG A 24 26.65 -47.56 15.48
C ARG A 24 27.32 -47.89 14.15
N PRO A 25 27.81 -46.89 13.40
CA PRO A 25 27.81 -45.44 13.71
C PRO A 25 26.41 -44.81 13.69
N THR A 26 26.25 -43.66 14.36
CA THR A 26 24.99 -42.89 14.37
C THR A 26 24.65 -42.44 12.95
N ILE A 27 23.47 -42.83 12.47
CA ILE A 27 22.94 -42.41 11.18
C ILE A 27 21.97 -41.24 11.41
N TYR A 28 22.16 -40.15 10.69
CA TYR A 28 21.28 -38.98 10.74
C TYR A 28 20.34 -38.99 9.54
N ILE A 29 19.08 -38.64 9.77
CA ILE A 29 18.07 -38.43 8.73
C ILE A 29 17.60 -36.97 8.73
N ALA A 30 17.38 -36.41 7.55
CA ALA A 30 16.80 -35.08 7.43
C ALA A 30 15.31 -35.13 7.74
N LEU A 31 14.84 -34.19 8.55
CA LEU A 31 13.41 -34.02 8.81
C LEU A 31 12.76 -33.23 7.67
N PRO A 32 11.50 -33.53 7.30
CA PRO A 32 10.88 -32.87 6.15
C PRO A 32 10.75 -31.36 6.38
N PRO A 33 11.01 -30.51 5.35
CA PRO A 33 10.92 -29.06 5.46
C PRO A 33 9.59 -28.53 6.00
N SER A 34 8.48 -29.23 5.74
CA SER A 34 7.16 -28.90 6.28
C SER A 34 7.09 -28.97 7.81
N HIS A 35 7.97 -29.75 8.44
CA HIS A 35 8.05 -29.92 9.90
C HIS A 35 9.16 -29.07 10.53
N THR A 36 10.08 -28.51 9.75
CA THR A 36 11.25 -27.78 10.26
C THR A 36 11.26 -26.32 9.83
N LEU A 37 11.19 -26.05 8.52
CA LEU A 37 11.22 -24.69 7.96
C LEU A 37 9.89 -23.96 8.13
N LYS A 38 8.76 -24.67 8.04
CA LYS A 38 7.44 -24.02 8.19
C LYS A 38 7.24 -23.41 9.58
N PRO A 39 7.48 -24.12 10.70
CA PRO A 39 7.41 -23.53 12.04
C PRO A 39 8.39 -22.37 12.23
N LEU A 40 9.62 -22.49 11.71
CA LEU A 40 10.62 -21.42 11.79
C LEU A 40 10.14 -20.16 11.05
N LYS A 41 9.62 -20.31 9.83
CA LYS A 41 9.05 -19.20 9.05
C LYS A 41 7.86 -18.58 9.78
N ASP A 42 6.95 -19.40 10.33
CA ASP A 42 5.78 -18.92 11.06
C ASP A 42 6.22 -18.16 12.35
N SER A 43 7.28 -18.61 13.03
CA SER A 43 7.87 -17.89 14.18
C SER A 43 8.44 -16.52 13.79
N ILE A 44 9.22 -16.45 12.70
CA ILE A 44 9.81 -15.18 12.24
C ILE A 44 8.72 -14.19 11.85
N VAL A 45 7.66 -14.66 11.17
CA VAL A 45 6.51 -13.82 10.81
C VAL A 45 5.83 -13.29 12.06
N LYS A 46 5.61 -14.15 13.06
CA LYS A 46 5.01 -13.74 14.33
C LYS A 46 5.88 -12.71 15.05
N ASP A 47 7.19 -12.93 15.15
CA ASP A 47 8.10 -11.98 15.82
C ASP A 47 8.10 -10.61 15.13
N LEU A 48 7.96 -10.59 13.79
CA LEU A 48 7.79 -9.36 13.02
C LEU A 48 6.44 -8.67 13.30
N GLU A 49 5.34 -9.42 13.36
CA GLU A 49 4.01 -8.91 13.69
C GLU A 49 3.98 -8.32 15.11
N ASP A 50 4.56 -9.02 16.08
CA ASP A 50 4.65 -8.57 17.48
C ASP A 50 5.49 -7.28 17.58
N ALA A 51 6.66 -7.23 16.92
CA ALA A 51 7.51 -6.03 16.90
C ALA A 51 6.81 -4.83 16.23
N LEU A 52 6.03 -5.05 15.17
CA LEU A 52 5.24 -4.00 14.54
C LEU A 52 4.16 -3.47 15.50
N SER A 53 3.46 -4.36 16.19
CA SER A 53 2.44 -3.97 17.16
C SER A 53 3.02 -3.14 18.31
N ASP A 54 4.17 -3.55 18.84
CA ASP A 54 4.87 -2.80 19.90
C ASP A 54 5.29 -1.40 19.43
N LEU A 55 5.83 -1.30 18.20
CA LEU A 55 6.20 -0.03 17.59
C LEU A 55 4.98 0.89 17.40
N GLU A 56 3.85 0.35 16.94
CA GLU A 56 2.59 1.10 16.80
C GLU A 56 2.10 1.64 18.15
N GLN A 57 2.13 0.81 19.20
CA GLN A 57 1.74 1.25 20.55
C GLN A 57 2.66 2.35 21.08
N LEU A 58 3.97 2.22 20.88
CA LEU A 58 4.94 3.26 21.26
C LEU A 58 4.73 4.55 20.47
N TYR A 59 4.41 4.45 19.18
CA TYR A 59 4.10 5.61 18.35
C TYR A 59 2.85 6.33 18.86
N LEU A 60 1.77 5.60 19.14
CA LEU A 60 0.51 6.16 19.67
C LEU A 60 0.65 6.79 21.06
N ARG A 61 1.52 6.25 21.92
CA ARG A 61 1.79 6.84 23.25
C ARG A 61 2.56 8.16 23.16
N ASN A 62 3.37 8.34 22.12
CA ASN A 62 4.25 9.49 21.95
C ASN A 62 3.70 10.57 21.00
N SER A 63 2.58 10.33 20.34
CA SER A 63 1.96 11.30 19.43
C SER A 63 1.19 12.37 20.22
N SER A 64 1.79 13.56 20.36
CA SER A 64 1.10 14.76 20.87
C SER A 64 -0.05 15.15 19.94
N SER A 65 -1.23 15.43 20.51
CA SER A 65 -2.53 15.67 19.84
C SER A 65 -2.65 16.95 18.98
N GLN A 66 -1.53 17.52 18.52
CA GLN A 66 -1.53 18.88 17.94
C GLN A 66 -0.71 19.06 16.66
N ARG A 67 -0.23 17.97 16.05
CA ARG A 67 0.50 18.03 14.78
C ARG A 67 -0.26 17.21 13.74
N CYS A 68 -0.60 17.82 12.60
CA CYS A 68 -0.97 17.05 11.41
C CYS A 68 0.19 16.12 11.09
N ASN A 69 -0.04 14.81 11.15
CA ASN A 69 0.99 13.84 10.80
C ASN A 69 1.11 13.84 9.28
N VAL A 70 2.21 14.41 8.79
CA VAL A 70 2.55 14.44 7.37
C VAL A 70 3.67 13.46 7.11
N TRP A 71 3.40 12.46 6.27
CA TRP A 71 4.35 11.46 5.86
C TRP A 71 4.76 11.67 4.40
N LEU A 72 6.07 11.63 4.13
CA LEU A 72 6.61 11.75 2.79
C LEU A 72 7.04 10.38 2.23
N PHE A 73 6.36 9.95 1.18
CA PHE A 73 6.73 8.78 0.40
C PHE A 73 7.45 9.19 -0.88
N ARG A 74 8.51 8.46 -1.23
CA ARG A 74 9.34 8.72 -2.41
C ARG A 74 9.49 7.48 -3.28
N GLY A 75 9.64 7.68 -4.58
CA GLY A 75 9.81 6.59 -5.55
C GLY A 75 8.56 5.73 -5.66
N LEU A 76 8.70 4.51 -6.18
CA LEU A 76 7.56 3.61 -6.43
C LEU A 76 6.65 3.35 -5.20
N ARG A 77 7.18 3.50 -3.98
CA ARG A 77 6.38 3.42 -2.74
C ARG A 77 5.27 4.46 -2.67
N ALA A 78 5.41 5.62 -3.31
CA ALA A 78 4.35 6.64 -3.36
C ALA A 78 3.10 6.12 -4.08
N TYR A 79 3.27 5.44 -5.23
CA TYR A 79 2.16 4.79 -5.93
C TYR A 79 1.58 3.63 -5.12
N GLY A 80 2.45 2.79 -4.54
CA GLY A 80 2.02 1.68 -3.70
C GLY A 80 1.16 2.15 -2.51
N THR A 81 1.54 3.27 -1.89
CA THR A 81 0.77 3.89 -0.80
C THR A 81 -0.58 4.38 -1.28
N ALA A 82 -0.66 5.09 -2.41
CA ALA A 82 -1.92 5.54 -2.99
C ALA A 82 -2.88 4.37 -3.26
N LEU A 83 -2.36 3.30 -3.87
CA LEU A 83 -3.15 2.10 -4.21
C LEU A 83 -3.59 1.34 -2.96
N ARG A 84 -2.74 1.22 -1.94
CA ARG A 84 -3.07 0.58 -0.67
C ARG A 84 -4.17 1.35 0.06
N LEU A 85 -4.05 2.67 0.15
CA LEU A 85 -5.03 3.50 0.84
C LEU A 85 -6.44 3.28 0.26
N ILE A 86 -6.59 3.18 -1.06
CA ILE A 86 -7.91 2.92 -1.68
C ILE A 86 -8.58 1.66 -1.12
N ASP A 87 -7.82 0.60 -0.82
CA ASP A 87 -8.37 -0.63 -0.23
C ASP A 87 -8.85 -0.43 1.22
N GLU A 88 -8.38 0.61 1.90
CA GLU A 88 -8.70 0.93 3.30
C GLU A 88 -9.94 1.82 3.45
N ALA A 89 -10.45 2.38 2.34
CA ALA A 89 -11.63 3.25 2.34
C ALA A 89 -12.87 2.52 2.86
N LYS A 90 -13.70 3.21 3.67
CA LYS A 90 -14.89 2.62 4.29
C LYS A 90 -16.20 3.22 3.82
N GLU A 91 -16.20 4.53 3.55
CA GLU A 91 -17.40 5.28 3.20
C GLU A 91 -17.26 5.92 1.82
N ASN A 92 -16.12 6.57 1.57
CA ASN A 92 -15.92 7.31 0.33
C ASN A 92 -14.45 7.47 -0.03
N VAL A 93 -14.21 7.58 -1.33
CA VAL A 93 -12.90 7.89 -1.90
C VAL A 93 -13.04 8.95 -2.98
N LEU A 94 -12.32 10.05 -2.81
CA LEU A 94 -12.17 11.08 -3.83
C LEU A 94 -10.80 10.92 -4.48
N VAL A 95 -10.78 10.81 -5.81
CA VAL A 95 -9.55 10.73 -6.59
C VAL A 95 -9.52 11.84 -7.62
N ARG A 96 -8.42 12.59 -7.64
CA ARG A 96 -8.05 13.48 -8.72
C ARG A 96 -6.85 12.91 -9.45
N VAL A 97 -7.00 12.65 -10.75
CA VAL A 97 -5.93 12.16 -11.61
C VAL A 97 -5.50 13.23 -12.60
N VAL A 98 -4.22 13.58 -12.55
CA VAL A 98 -3.57 14.49 -13.50
C VAL A 98 -2.66 13.71 -14.44
N TYR A 99 -1.76 12.94 -13.87
CA TYR A 99 -0.84 12.07 -14.60
C TYR A 99 -0.39 10.95 -13.67
N LEU A 100 -0.48 9.72 -14.17
CA LEU A 100 0.11 8.53 -13.57
C LEU A 100 0.63 7.63 -14.70
N PRO A 101 1.67 6.83 -14.46
CA PRO A 101 2.11 5.80 -15.40
C PRO A 101 0.98 4.80 -15.72
N HIS A 102 0.99 4.22 -16.92
CA HIS A 102 -0.11 3.38 -17.42
C HIS A 102 -0.42 2.18 -16.51
N ASP A 103 0.61 1.49 -16.01
CA ASP A 103 0.49 0.37 -15.07
C ASP A 103 -0.17 0.80 -13.74
N ILE A 104 0.13 2.01 -13.27
CA ILE A 104 -0.49 2.58 -12.07
C ILE A 104 -1.95 2.97 -12.33
N LEU A 105 -2.26 3.50 -13.52
CA LEU A 105 -3.64 3.82 -13.93
C LEU A 105 -4.51 2.56 -14.00
N GLU A 106 -4.04 1.48 -14.62
CA GLU A 106 -4.80 0.22 -14.69
C GLU A 106 -5.13 -0.33 -13.30
N ASN A 107 -4.13 -0.33 -12.41
CA ASN A 107 -4.31 -0.76 -11.02
C ASN A 107 -5.29 0.16 -10.27
N LEU A 108 -5.20 1.47 -10.47
CA LEU A 108 -6.12 2.45 -9.89
C LEU A 108 -7.56 2.17 -10.34
N TRP A 109 -7.80 1.99 -11.65
CA TRP A 109 -9.14 1.71 -12.17
C TRP A 109 -9.71 0.39 -11.65
N SER A 110 -8.88 -0.65 -11.57
CA SER A 110 -9.27 -1.93 -10.98
C SER A 110 -9.72 -1.79 -9.53
N LYS A 111 -8.96 -1.07 -8.70
CA LYS A 111 -9.31 -0.82 -7.29
C LYS A 111 -10.56 0.04 -7.15
N LEU A 112 -10.69 1.11 -7.94
CA LEU A 112 -11.87 1.97 -7.90
C LEU A 112 -13.15 1.22 -8.30
N ARG A 113 -13.08 0.29 -9.26
CA ARG A 113 -14.21 -0.60 -9.58
C ARG A 113 -14.56 -1.50 -8.41
N LYS A 114 -13.56 -2.08 -7.75
CA LYS A 114 -13.75 -2.97 -6.60
C LYS A 114 -14.44 -2.24 -5.45
N VAL A 115 -13.91 -1.11 -5.00
CA VAL A 115 -14.51 -0.35 -3.88
C VAL A 115 -15.91 0.15 -4.22
N LYS A 116 -16.15 0.58 -5.48
CA LYS A 116 -17.50 0.93 -5.95
C LYS A 116 -18.47 -0.26 -5.88
N ALA A 117 -18.01 -1.45 -6.25
CA ALA A 117 -18.81 -2.69 -6.15
C ALA A 117 -19.09 -3.08 -4.69
N ASP A 118 -18.18 -2.74 -3.78
CA ASP A 118 -18.33 -2.92 -2.33
C ASP A 118 -19.25 -1.86 -1.69
N GLY A 119 -19.85 -0.95 -2.49
CA GLY A 119 -20.80 0.06 -2.05
C GLY A 119 -20.18 1.36 -1.52
N ILE A 120 -18.88 1.55 -1.70
CA ILE A 120 -18.15 2.77 -1.31
C ILE A 120 -18.35 3.85 -2.38
N ASP A 121 -18.65 5.08 -1.95
CA ASP A 121 -18.84 6.21 -2.86
C ASP A 121 -17.51 6.63 -3.51
N VAL A 122 -17.46 6.60 -4.84
CA VAL A 122 -16.27 7.01 -5.60
C VAL A 122 -16.52 8.33 -6.31
N TYR A 123 -15.73 9.34 -5.96
CA TYR A 123 -15.71 10.64 -6.62
C TYR A 123 -14.45 10.76 -7.47
N LEU A 124 -14.59 10.93 -8.78
CA LEU A 124 -13.46 10.96 -9.71
C LEU A 124 -13.37 12.28 -10.46
N ILE A 125 -12.19 12.90 -10.40
CA ILE A 125 -11.84 14.11 -11.15
C ILE A 125 -10.66 13.80 -12.06
N LEU A 126 -10.80 14.08 -13.35
CA LEU A 126 -9.75 13.87 -14.35
C LEU A 126 -9.27 15.22 -14.90
N ASP A 127 -7.95 15.40 -14.97
CA ASP A 127 -7.34 16.56 -15.64
C ASP A 127 -7.04 16.24 -17.11
N ALA A 128 -7.91 16.65 -18.02
CA ALA A 128 -7.80 16.26 -19.42
C ALA A 128 -6.57 16.85 -20.12
N ARG A 129 -5.99 17.96 -19.62
CA ARG A 129 -4.84 18.61 -20.28
C ARG A 129 -3.62 17.70 -20.30
N ILE A 130 -3.29 17.12 -19.14
CA ILE A 130 -2.09 16.28 -19.01
C ILE A 130 -2.44 14.82 -19.25
N LEU A 131 -3.59 14.34 -18.76
CA LEU A 131 -3.95 12.94 -18.86
C LEU A 131 -4.06 12.46 -20.32
N SER A 132 -4.51 13.33 -21.23
CA SER A 132 -4.59 13.03 -22.67
C SER A 132 -3.24 12.81 -23.35
N THR A 133 -2.12 13.20 -22.73
CA THR A 133 -0.77 12.87 -23.21
C THR A 133 -0.35 11.44 -22.86
N SER A 134 -0.99 10.85 -21.85
CA SER A 134 -0.67 9.52 -21.30
C SER A 134 -1.74 8.46 -21.55
N MET A 135 -2.92 8.86 -22.03
CA MET A 135 -4.10 8.01 -22.13
C MET A 135 -4.94 8.37 -23.38
N PRO A 136 -5.39 7.37 -24.17
CA PRO A 136 -6.26 7.62 -25.32
C PRO A 136 -7.58 8.28 -24.94
N LYS A 137 -8.12 9.14 -25.81
CA LYS A 137 -9.37 9.89 -25.57
C LYS A 137 -10.58 8.97 -25.39
N GLU A 138 -10.60 7.85 -26.09
CA GLU A 138 -11.65 6.83 -26.02
C GLU A 138 -11.70 6.24 -24.61
N MET A 139 -10.52 6.00 -24.02
CA MET A 139 -10.38 5.45 -22.69
C MET A 139 -10.79 6.48 -21.62
N ILE A 140 -10.40 7.74 -21.78
CA ILE A 140 -10.86 8.84 -20.90
C ILE A 140 -12.39 8.92 -20.92
N THR A 141 -12.99 8.88 -22.12
CA THR A 141 -14.46 8.93 -22.29
C THR A 141 -15.15 7.75 -21.60
N LYS A 142 -14.55 6.55 -21.69
CA LYS A 142 -15.06 5.36 -21.00
C LYS A 142 -15.03 5.53 -19.48
N ILE A 143 -13.92 5.98 -18.90
CA ILE A 143 -13.78 6.20 -17.45
C ILE A 143 -14.74 7.30 -16.96
N VAL A 144 -14.90 8.38 -17.74
CA VAL A 144 -15.87 9.44 -17.42
C VAL A 144 -17.28 8.88 -17.30
N LYS A 145 -17.71 8.07 -18.26
CA LYS A 145 -19.04 7.44 -18.22
C LYS A 145 -19.17 6.42 -17.09
N GLU A 146 -18.14 5.61 -16.88
CA GLU A 146 -18.14 4.53 -15.89
C GLU A 146 -18.25 5.05 -14.44
N PHE A 147 -17.55 6.15 -14.14
CA PHE A 147 -17.49 6.72 -12.79
C PHE A 147 -18.30 8.00 -12.63
N ASN A 148 -19.02 8.46 -13.66
CA ASN A 148 -19.61 9.80 -13.70
C ASN A 148 -18.57 10.89 -13.34
N ALA A 149 -17.36 10.74 -13.89
CA ALA A 149 -16.22 11.55 -13.48
C ALA A 149 -16.33 13.00 -13.99
N LYS A 150 -15.86 13.95 -13.19
CA LYS A 150 -15.76 15.36 -13.62
C LYS A 150 -14.44 15.58 -14.34
N VAL A 151 -14.51 16.23 -15.49
CA VAL A 151 -13.31 16.62 -16.25
C VAL A 151 -13.01 18.07 -15.95
N LEU A 152 -11.81 18.33 -15.45
CA LEU A 152 -11.30 19.68 -15.20
C LEU A 152 -10.07 19.95 -16.05
N ASN A 153 -9.82 21.23 -16.25
CA ASN A 153 -8.56 21.71 -16.81
C ASN A 153 -7.93 22.57 -15.72
N SER A 154 -7.01 22.03 -14.93
CA SER A 154 -6.34 22.78 -13.85
C SER A 154 -4.86 22.98 -14.15
N LEU A 155 -4.25 23.95 -13.46
CA LEU A 155 -2.82 24.23 -13.50
C LEU A 155 -2.06 23.50 -12.39
N ILE A 156 -2.77 22.86 -11.45
CA ILE A 156 -2.15 22.17 -10.31
C ILE A 156 -1.73 20.77 -10.77
N PRO A 157 -0.43 20.45 -10.84
CA PRO A 157 0.07 19.20 -11.41
C PRO A 157 0.10 18.04 -10.40
N LEU A 158 -0.78 18.08 -9.39
CA LEU A 158 -0.83 17.10 -8.30
C LEU A 158 -2.01 16.15 -8.47
N ASN A 159 -1.75 14.86 -8.50
CA ASN A 159 -2.78 13.88 -8.22
C ASN A 159 -3.22 14.03 -6.76
N GLY A 160 -4.49 13.75 -6.49
CA GLY A 160 -5.06 13.82 -5.16
C GLY A 160 -5.84 12.56 -4.85
N LEU A 161 -5.75 12.09 -3.62
CA LEU A 161 -6.57 11.02 -3.09
C LEU A 161 -7.04 11.48 -1.71
N VAL A 162 -8.33 11.41 -1.43
CA VAL A 162 -8.92 11.73 -0.13
C VAL A 162 -9.78 10.55 0.28
N LEU A 163 -9.57 10.07 1.50
CA LEU A 163 -10.23 8.88 2.04
C LEU A 163 -11.11 9.26 3.21
N ASP A 164 -12.39 8.89 3.13
CA ASP A 164 -13.41 9.12 4.14
C ASP A 164 -13.46 10.58 4.65
N PHE A 165 -12.95 11.51 3.85
CA PHE A 165 -12.64 12.90 4.23
C PHE A 165 -11.85 13.07 5.55
N LYS A 166 -11.04 12.07 5.92
CA LYS A 166 -10.20 12.05 7.14
C LYS A 166 -8.71 12.03 6.82
N GLN A 167 -8.33 11.52 5.65
CA GLN A 167 -6.94 11.48 5.20
C GLN A 167 -6.84 12.01 3.78
N ALA A 168 -5.72 12.65 3.46
CA ALA A 168 -5.43 13.12 2.11
C ALA A 168 -4.02 12.72 1.69
N LEU A 169 -3.88 12.22 0.48
CA LEU A 169 -2.61 11.97 -0.18
C LEU A 169 -2.48 12.90 -1.39
N LEU A 170 -1.48 13.77 -1.36
CA LEU A 170 -1.09 14.58 -2.51
C LEU A 170 0.10 13.91 -3.21
N LEU A 171 -0.06 13.54 -4.47
CA LEU A 171 0.94 12.79 -5.22
C LEU A 171 1.37 13.54 -6.47
N TYR A 172 2.67 13.85 -6.55
CA TYR A 172 3.30 14.37 -7.75
C TYR A 172 3.99 13.23 -8.52
N ALA A 173 3.65 13.12 -9.80
CA ALA A 173 4.30 12.23 -10.75
C ALA A 173 4.65 13.02 -12.01
N SER A 174 5.89 12.87 -12.48
CA SER A 174 6.35 13.54 -13.69
C SER A 174 6.34 12.58 -14.88
N PRO A 175 5.80 12.98 -16.05
CA PRO A 175 5.89 12.18 -17.27
C PRO A 175 7.31 11.88 -17.72
N THR A 176 8.28 12.74 -17.39
CA THR A 176 9.69 12.56 -17.76
C THR A 176 10.45 11.69 -16.76
N LEU A 177 9.97 11.58 -15.52
CA LEU A 177 10.58 10.79 -14.44
C LEU A 177 9.53 9.94 -13.71
N PRO A 178 8.84 9.01 -14.42
CA PRO A 178 7.70 8.28 -13.87
C PRO A 178 8.06 7.37 -12.68
N LYS A 179 9.33 6.97 -12.56
CA LYS A 179 9.84 6.12 -11.46
C LYS A 179 10.19 6.91 -10.18
N ASN A 180 10.16 8.24 -10.24
CA ASN A 180 10.52 9.12 -9.12
C ASN A 180 9.35 10.02 -8.66
N PRO A 181 8.17 9.46 -8.32
CA PRO A 181 7.10 10.26 -7.73
C PRO A 181 7.39 10.63 -6.27
N PHE A 182 6.63 11.60 -5.77
CA PHE A 182 6.59 11.97 -4.36
C PHE A 182 5.15 12.05 -3.91
N ALA A 183 4.85 11.56 -2.70
CA ALA A 183 3.53 11.72 -2.11
C ALA A 183 3.60 12.18 -0.66
N PHE A 184 2.72 13.11 -0.31
CA PHE A 184 2.50 13.56 1.05
C PHE A 184 1.19 12.98 1.54
N LEU A 185 1.24 12.09 2.53
CA LEU A 185 0.07 11.62 3.24
C LEU A 185 -0.13 12.53 4.44
N ILE A 186 -1.32 13.10 4.54
CA ILE A 186 -1.75 13.95 5.63
C ILE A 186 -2.85 13.18 6.35
N GLU A 187 -2.54 12.74 7.56
CA GLU A 187 -3.50 12.09 8.45
C GLU A 187 -4.22 13.15 9.29
N ASP A 188 -5.48 12.86 9.61
CA ASP A 188 -6.35 13.73 10.40
C ASP A 188 -6.49 15.15 9.81
N ILE A 189 -7.03 15.21 8.59
CA ILE A 189 -7.28 16.50 7.92
C ILE A 189 -8.41 17.31 8.58
N GLY A 190 -9.05 16.80 9.63
CA GLY A 190 -10.02 17.50 10.47
C GLY A 190 -11.03 18.36 9.69
N GLY A 191 -11.07 19.66 9.99
CA GLY A 191 -11.97 20.61 9.35
C GLY A 191 -11.74 20.80 7.83
N LEU A 192 -10.53 20.54 7.32
CA LEU A 192 -10.26 20.60 5.87
C LEU A 192 -11.02 19.51 5.12
N GLY A 193 -11.18 18.33 5.72
CA GLY A 193 -11.94 17.24 5.13
C GLY A 193 -13.39 17.61 4.87
N GLN A 194 -14.03 18.27 5.84
CA GLN A 194 -15.41 18.76 5.70
C GLN A 194 -15.53 19.85 4.64
N LEU A 195 -14.55 20.74 4.55
CA LEU A 195 -14.52 21.79 3.53
C LEU A 195 -14.36 21.20 2.13
N ILE A 196 -13.48 20.20 1.96
CA ILE A 196 -13.34 19.46 0.70
C ILE A 196 -14.64 18.74 0.35
N LYS A 197 -15.27 18.04 1.30
CA LYS A 197 -16.54 17.34 1.08
C LYS A 197 -17.62 18.28 0.55
N LYS A 198 -17.81 19.43 1.22
CA LYS A 198 -18.78 20.44 0.80
C LYS A 198 -18.50 20.93 -0.64
N HIS A 199 -17.25 21.30 -0.92
CA HIS A 199 -16.88 21.79 -2.25
C HIS A 199 -17.10 20.74 -3.36
N ILE A 200 -16.81 19.46 -3.07
CA ILE A 200 -17.01 18.37 -4.02
C ILE A 200 -18.49 18.08 -4.23
N MET A 201 -19.31 18.13 -3.18
CA MET A 201 -20.76 17.98 -3.31
C MET A 201 -21.38 19.09 -4.18
N ASP A 202 -20.85 20.31 -4.14
CA ASP A 202 -21.29 21.40 -5.02
C ASP A 202 -20.85 21.21 -6.49
N LEU A 203 -19.79 20.44 -6.72
CA LEU A 203 -19.23 20.16 -8.05
C LEU A 203 -19.91 18.99 -8.78
N MET A 204 -20.60 18.10 -8.05
CA MET A 204 -21.18 16.87 -8.57
C MET A 204 -22.61 17.04 -9.05
#